data_AF-A0A183DSX3-F1
#
_entry.id   AF-A0A183DSX3-F1
#
_cell.length_a   1.000
_cell.length_b   1.000
_cell.length_c   1.000
_cell.angle_alpha   90.00
_cell.angle_beta   90.00
_cell.angle_gamma   90.00
#
_symmetry.space_group_name_H-M   'P 1'
#
loop_
_entity.id
_entity.type
_entity.pdbx_description
1 polymer ?
#
loop_
_entity_poly.entity_id
_entity_poly.type
_entity_poly.pdbx_seq_one_letter_code
_entity_poly.pdbx_strand_id
1 'polypeptide(L)'
;LTQKNSGLKNISAIATLLMGLCCDVVIFRNQKVDLISTISLCRHQLRTFRSSLLFFLFSSIALSLQQIFSLFFLRPNIFSLPQTFLFTVVYVPVIALSLMTSTHKQGDNRDEIAPKNVPSAPKRLIRRAVIYFSINFLPSLLFVSFIYCSILLVYLCVLSTSFVYFRHNCWTKLPFRNSCWMTAVFFVIFVQVY
;
A
#
# COMPACT_ATOMS: atom_id res chain seq x y z
N LEU A 1 57.30 -24.38 -8.50
CA LEU A 1 56.97 -23.20 -7.66
C LEU A 1 55.53 -22.70 -7.85
N THR A 2 55.03 -22.63 -9.09
CA THR A 2 53.64 -22.25 -9.44
C THR A 2 52.56 -23.17 -8.85
N GLN A 3 52.78 -24.48 -8.77
CA GLN A 3 51.82 -25.47 -8.23
C GLN A 3 51.65 -25.39 -6.70
N LYS A 4 52.66 -24.89 -5.98
CA LYS A 4 52.59 -24.69 -4.51
C LYS A 4 51.75 -23.45 -4.16
N ASN A 5 51.81 -22.41 -4.99
CA ASN A 5 51.03 -21.18 -4.81
C ASN A 5 49.54 -21.37 -5.11
N SER A 6 49.16 -22.22 -6.08
CA SER A 6 47.74 -22.54 -6.33
C SER A 6 47.13 -23.31 -5.16
N GLY A 7 47.85 -24.31 -4.63
CA GLY A 7 47.43 -25.05 -3.42
C GLY A 7 47.24 -24.14 -2.20
N LEU A 8 48.18 -23.24 -1.94
CA LEU A 8 48.10 -22.30 -0.81
C LEU A 8 46.91 -21.33 -0.92
N LYS A 9 46.61 -20.88 -2.14
CA LYS A 9 45.47 -20.01 -2.44
C LYS A 9 44.13 -20.73 -2.20
N ASN A 10 44.06 -22.01 -2.56
CA ASN A 10 42.89 -22.86 -2.32
C ASN A 10 42.68 -23.11 -0.82
N ILE A 11 43.75 -23.39 -0.07
CA ILE A 11 43.68 -23.58 1.39
C ILE A 11 43.22 -22.30 2.09
N SER A 12 43.76 -21.13 1.69
CA SER A 12 43.32 -19.84 2.23
C SER A 12 41.86 -19.52 1.90
N ALA A 13 41.36 -19.94 0.73
CA ALA A 13 39.96 -19.75 0.34
C ALA A 13 39.02 -20.64 1.15
N ILE A 14 39.39 -21.92 1.34
CA ILE A 14 38.66 -22.87 2.18
C ILE A 14 38.61 -22.38 3.63
N ALA A 15 39.73 -21.88 4.16
CA ALA A 15 39.76 -21.30 5.51
C ALA A 15 38.84 -20.06 5.63
N THR A 16 38.77 -19.23 4.59
CA THR A 16 37.90 -18.04 4.58
C THR A 16 36.42 -18.44 4.48
N LEU A 17 36.09 -19.49 3.73
CA LEU A 17 34.75 -20.05 3.67
C LEU A 17 34.34 -20.73 4.98
N LEU A 18 35.26 -21.44 5.64
CA LEU A 18 35.00 -22.08 6.92
C LEU A 18 34.76 -21.05 8.03
N MET A 19 35.57 -19.99 8.07
CA MET A 19 35.35 -18.85 8.97
C MET A 19 34.07 -18.09 8.60
N GLY A 20 33.78 -17.97 7.30
CA GLY A 20 32.56 -17.37 6.78
C GLY A 20 31.30 -18.16 7.11
N LEU A 21 31.37 -19.49 7.21
CA LEU A 21 30.26 -20.36 7.61
C LEU A 21 29.77 -20.06 9.03
N CYS A 22 30.67 -19.58 9.90
CA CYS A 22 30.37 -19.17 11.27
C CYS A 22 29.99 -17.67 11.38
N CYS A 23 29.98 -16.90 10.28
CA CYS A 23 29.72 -15.46 10.28
C CYS A 23 28.54 -15.11 9.37
N ASP A 24 27.70 -14.16 9.78
CA ASP A 24 26.58 -13.66 8.95
C ASP A 24 27.04 -12.97 7.66
N VAL A 25 28.30 -12.50 7.61
CA VAL A 25 28.87 -11.81 6.46
C VAL A 25 30.26 -12.38 6.16
N VAL A 26 30.42 -12.91 4.95
CA VAL A 26 31.70 -13.43 4.45
C VAL A 26 32.43 -12.33 3.68
N ILE A 27 33.60 -11.93 4.16
CA ILE A 27 34.45 -10.93 3.48
C ILE A 27 35.63 -11.66 2.82
N PHE A 28 35.70 -11.61 1.50
CA PHE A 28 36.81 -12.20 0.77
C PHE A 28 38.05 -11.31 0.84
N ARG A 29 39.20 -11.94 1.14
CA ARG A 29 40.51 -11.27 1.31
C ARG A 29 40.97 -10.43 0.10
N ASN A 30 40.41 -10.68 -1.09
CA ASN A 30 40.77 -9.99 -2.33
C ASN A 30 39.94 -8.72 -2.60
N GLN A 31 38.94 -8.41 -1.78
CA GLN A 31 38.09 -7.23 -1.95
C GLN A 31 38.28 -6.25 -0.80
N LYS A 32 38.53 -4.98 -1.13
CA LYS A 32 38.45 -3.88 -0.17
C LYS A 32 36.97 -3.50 -0.02
N VAL A 33 36.31 -4.05 0.98
CA VAL A 33 34.92 -3.69 1.30
C VAL A 33 34.95 -2.55 2.30
N ASP A 34 34.35 -1.41 1.95
CA ASP A 34 34.12 -0.34 2.93
C ASP A 34 32.96 -0.77 3.85
N LEU A 35 33.32 -1.23 5.04
CA LEU A 35 32.39 -1.68 6.06
C LEU A 35 31.37 -0.58 6.41
N ILE A 36 31.79 0.70 6.38
CA ILE A 36 30.92 1.84 6.72
C ILE A 36 29.84 2.01 5.65
N SER A 37 30.20 1.91 4.37
CA SER A 37 29.23 1.94 3.26
C SER A 37 28.24 0.77 3.33
N THR A 38 28.72 -0.42 3.69
CA THR A 38 27.89 -1.63 3.81
C THR A 38 26.89 -1.50 4.95
N ILE A 39 27.34 -1.01 6.12
CA ILE A 39 26.46 -0.72 7.26
C ILE A 39 25.42 0.35 6.89
N SER A 40 25.81 1.39 6.15
CA SER A 40 24.89 2.44 5.69
C SER A 40 23.82 1.89 4.76
N LEU A 41 24.19 1.02 3.82
CA LEU A 41 23.26 0.36 2.90
C LEU A 41 22.27 -0.53 3.67
N CYS A 42 22.75 -1.37 4.59
CA CYS A 42 21.87 -2.23 5.40
C CYS A 42 20.88 -1.41 6.24
N ARG A 43 21.31 -0.29 6.82
CA ARG A 43 20.41 0.61 7.58
C ARG A 43 19.33 1.22 6.70
N HIS A 44 19.71 1.64 5.49
CA HIS A 44 18.77 2.19 4.53
C HIS A 44 17.74 1.12 4.10
N GLN A 45 18.19 -0.07 3.72
CA GLN A 45 17.33 -1.18 3.34
C GLN A 45 16.39 -1.60 4.47
N LEU A 46 16.87 -1.68 5.71
CA LEU A 46 16.01 -2.00 6.85
C LEU A 46 14.93 -0.94 7.07
N ARG A 47 15.25 0.34 6.83
CA ARG A 47 14.29 1.44 6.95
C ARG A 47 13.24 1.39 5.84
N THR A 48 13.67 1.21 4.59
CA THR A 48 12.74 1.12 3.45
C THR A 48 11.86 -0.13 3.57
N PHE A 49 12.42 -1.25 4.03
CA PHE A 49 11.66 -2.47 4.36
C PHE A 49 10.61 -2.24 5.47
N ARG A 50 10.98 -1.56 6.56
CA ARG A 50 10.00 -1.21 7.60
C ARG A 50 8.90 -0.31 7.05
N SER A 51 9.24 0.65 6.20
CA SER A 51 8.26 1.53 5.56
C SER A 51 7.32 0.78 4.61
N SER A 52 7.85 -0.15 3.79
CA SER A 52 7.03 -0.96 2.89
C SER A 52 6.10 -1.90 3.65
N LEU A 53 6.58 -2.52 4.73
CA LEU A 53 5.75 -3.34 5.61
C LEU A 53 4.62 -2.53 6.25
N LEU A 54 4.91 -1.33 6.76
CA LEU A 54 3.89 -0.45 7.32
C LEU A 54 2.85 -0.06 6.27
N PHE A 55 3.28 0.28 5.05
CA PHE A 55 2.38 0.56 3.94
C PHE A 55 1.50 -0.64 3.57
N PHE A 56 2.07 -1.84 3.52
CA PHE A 56 1.35 -3.09 3.25
C PHE A 56 0.26 -3.35 4.31
N LEU A 57 0.63 -3.24 5.59
CA LEU A 57 -0.30 -3.44 6.71
C LEU A 57 -1.41 -2.39 6.71
N PHE A 58 -1.07 -1.10 6.54
CA PHE A 58 -2.07 -0.03 6.53
C PHE A 58 -3.01 -0.09 5.34
N SER A 59 -2.52 -0.43 4.16
CA SER A 59 -3.36 -0.61 2.97
C SER A 59 -4.32 -1.79 3.14
N SER A 60 -3.85 -2.90 3.74
CA SER A 60 -4.69 -4.06 4.03
C SER A 60 -5.77 -3.74 5.08
N ILE A 61 -5.41 -3.01 6.13
CA ILE A 61 -6.37 -2.52 7.14
C ILE A 61 -7.38 -1.57 6.49
N ALA A 62 -6.95 -0.63 5.65
CA ALA A 62 -7.84 0.30 4.95
C ALA A 62 -8.84 -0.43 4.06
N LEU A 63 -8.40 -1.42 3.28
CA LEU A 63 -9.30 -2.26 2.47
C LEU A 63 -10.33 -3.01 3.33
N SER A 64 -9.90 -3.57 4.47
CA SER A 64 -10.82 -4.26 5.38
C SER A 64 -11.83 -3.30 6.03
N LEU A 65 -11.39 -2.11 6.44
CA LEU A 65 -12.26 -1.07 6.98
C LEU A 65 -13.28 -0.61 5.94
N GLN A 66 -12.89 -0.49 4.68
CA GLN A 66 -13.81 -0.14 3.60
C GLN A 66 -14.91 -1.19 3.39
N GLN A 67 -14.57 -2.47 3.49
CA GLN A 67 -15.53 -3.57 3.40
C GLN A 67 -16.50 -3.55 4.59
N ILE A 68 -15.97 -3.39 5.80
CA ILE A 68 -16.78 -3.27 7.03
C ILE A 68 -17.70 -2.04 6.95
N PHE A 69 -17.19 -0.91 6.47
CA PHE A 69 -17.97 0.32 6.28
C PHE A 69 -19.05 0.16 5.20
N SER A 70 -18.81 -0.65 4.16
CA SER A 70 -19.84 -0.96 3.18
C SER A 70 -20.95 -1.81 3.78
N LEU A 71 -20.59 -2.83 4.58
CA LEU A 71 -21.53 -3.71 5.28
C LEU A 71 -22.34 -2.96 6.34
N PHE A 72 -21.69 -2.15 7.17
CA PHE A 72 -22.35 -1.43 8.27
C PHE A 72 -23.39 -0.44 7.75
N PHE A 73 -23.10 0.26 6.65
CA PHE A 73 -24.03 1.20 6.03
C PHE A 73 -25.03 0.53 5.07
N LEU A 74 -25.10 -0.82 5.06
CA LEU A 74 -25.98 -1.60 4.19
C LEU A 74 -25.86 -1.19 2.70
N ARG A 75 -24.66 -0.78 2.29
CA ARG A 75 -24.38 -0.37 0.91
C ARG A 75 -23.97 -1.58 0.08
N PRO A 76 -24.26 -1.57 -1.23
CA PRO A 76 -23.75 -2.60 -2.13
C PRO A 76 -22.23 -2.62 -2.04
N ASN A 77 -21.68 -3.82 -1.85
CA ASN A 77 -20.26 -3.97 -1.64
C ASN A 77 -19.48 -3.39 -2.82
N ILE A 78 -18.56 -2.46 -2.52
CA ILE A 78 -17.77 -1.73 -3.52
C ILE A 78 -16.87 -2.69 -4.31
N PHE A 79 -16.38 -3.75 -3.65
CA PHE A 79 -15.52 -4.75 -4.26
C PHE A 79 -16.13 -6.14 -4.11
N SER A 80 -16.13 -6.92 -5.19
CA SER A 80 -16.49 -8.32 -5.12
C SER A 80 -15.40 -9.13 -4.39
N LEU A 81 -15.76 -10.24 -3.73
CA LEU A 81 -14.81 -11.11 -3.00
C LEU A 81 -13.53 -11.46 -3.78
N PRO A 82 -13.59 -11.93 -5.05
CA PRO A 82 -12.37 -12.22 -5.82
C PRO A 82 -11.53 -10.99 -6.11
N GLN A 83 -12.16 -9.82 -6.29
CA GLN A 83 -11.43 -8.56 -6.54
C GLN A 83 -10.68 -8.14 -5.27
N THR A 84 -11.34 -8.15 -4.11
CA THR A 84 -10.71 -7.84 -2.81
C THR A 84 -9.51 -8.75 -2.53
N PHE A 85 -9.63 -10.04 -2.85
CA PHE A 85 -8.53 -10.99 -2.72
C PHE A 85 -7.35 -10.62 -3.62
N LEU A 86 -7.62 -10.30 -4.89
CA LEU A 86 -6.60 -9.92 -5.87
C LEU A 86 -5.88 -8.63 -5.44
N PHE A 87 -6.62 -7.64 -4.93
CA PHE A 87 -6.02 -6.42 -4.36
C PHE A 87 -5.12 -6.72 -3.17
N THR A 88 -5.59 -7.53 -2.22
CA THR A 88 -4.85 -7.82 -0.98
C THR A 88 -3.60 -8.68 -1.22
N VAL A 89 -3.68 -9.66 -2.12
CA VAL A 89 -2.61 -10.67 -2.32
C VAL A 89 -1.64 -10.30 -3.44
N VAL A 90 -2.09 -9.56 -4.46
CA VAL A 90 -1.25 -9.27 -5.63
C VAL A 90 -0.91 -7.79 -5.68
N TYR A 91 -1.90 -6.90 -5.77
CA TYR A 91 -1.61 -5.49 -6.03
C TYR A 91 -0.92 -4.79 -4.86
N VAL A 92 -1.44 -4.93 -3.64
CA VAL A 92 -0.86 -4.24 -2.47
C VAL A 92 0.57 -4.73 -2.17
N PRO A 93 0.90 -6.04 -2.17
CA PRO A 93 2.27 -6.52 -2.01
C PRO A 93 3.23 -6.03 -3.09
N VAL A 94 2.82 -6.02 -4.36
CA VAL A 94 3.67 -5.56 -5.46
C VAL A 94 4.01 -4.08 -5.29
N ILE A 95 3.03 -3.24 -4.94
CA ILE A 95 3.27 -1.82 -4.68
C ILE A 95 4.16 -1.64 -3.44
N ALA A 96 3.92 -2.40 -2.36
CA ALA A 96 4.75 -2.35 -1.17
C ALA A 96 6.21 -2.73 -1.47
N LEU A 97 6.45 -3.77 -2.28
CA LEU A 97 7.79 -4.17 -2.71
C LEU A 97 8.48 -3.09 -3.54
N SER A 98 7.74 -2.37 -4.39
CA SER A 98 8.31 -1.26 -5.16
C SER A 98 8.89 -0.13 -4.30
N LEU A 99 8.37 0.07 -3.09
CA LEU A 99 8.90 1.07 -2.15
C LEU A 99 10.27 0.67 -1.58
N MET A 100 10.63 -0.62 -1.59
CA MET A 100 11.93 -1.09 -1.12
C MET A 100 13.08 -0.68 -2.05
N THR A 101 12.79 -0.46 -3.33
CA THR A 101 13.80 -0.11 -4.35
C THR A 101 14.12 1.38 -4.39
N SER A 102 13.68 2.16 -3.38
CA SER A 102 14.03 3.57 -3.24
C SER A 102 15.54 3.78 -3.31
N THR A 103 15.98 4.80 -4.06
CA THR A 103 17.39 5.08 -4.28
C THR A 103 18.07 5.49 -2.98
N HIS A 104 19.20 4.85 -2.66
CA HIS A 104 20.07 5.23 -1.56
C HIS A 104 20.86 6.50 -1.94
N LYS A 105 20.70 7.59 -1.18
CA LYS A 105 21.56 8.78 -1.28
C LYS A 105 22.67 8.70 -0.26
N GLN A 106 23.91 8.81 -0.74
CA GLN A 106 25.10 8.72 0.10
C GLN A 106 25.22 9.96 1.01
N GLY A 107 25.29 9.72 2.33
CA GLY A 107 25.40 10.77 3.37
C GLY A 107 24.15 10.94 4.23
N ASP A 108 22.99 10.48 3.74
CA ASP A 108 21.75 10.52 4.51
C ASP A 108 21.78 9.44 5.60
N ASN A 109 21.44 9.79 6.85
CA ASN A 109 21.37 8.88 8.02
C ASN A 109 22.68 8.45 8.70
N ARG A 110 23.78 9.21 8.54
CA ARG A 110 25.00 8.99 9.36
C ARG A 110 24.82 9.39 10.83
N ASP A 111 23.92 10.33 11.09
CA ASP A 111 23.77 10.93 12.43
C ASP A 111 22.71 10.25 13.30
N GLU A 112 21.95 9.30 12.74
CA GLU A 112 20.88 8.62 13.48
C GLU A 112 21.44 7.42 14.24
N ILE A 113 21.61 7.61 15.55
CA ILE A 113 22.14 6.60 16.46
C ILE A 113 21.23 5.38 16.44
N ALA A 114 21.83 4.19 16.25
CA ALA A 114 21.08 2.94 16.32
C ALA A 114 20.47 2.77 17.71
N PRO A 115 19.15 2.53 17.84
CA PRO A 115 18.57 2.27 19.13
C PRO A 115 19.13 0.95 19.66
N LYS A 116 19.94 1.02 20.72
CA LYS A 116 20.45 -0.14 21.46
C LYS A 116 19.54 -0.37 22.67
N ASN A 117 19.11 -1.61 22.89
CA ASN A 117 18.43 -2.06 24.11
C ASN A 117 17.14 -1.29 24.49
N VAL A 118 16.26 -1.02 23.52
CA VAL A 118 14.89 -0.57 23.82
C VAL A 118 13.97 -1.78 23.96
N PRO A 119 13.49 -2.10 25.18
CA PRO A 119 12.81 -3.37 25.46
C PRO A 119 11.36 -3.42 24.95
N SER A 120 10.83 -2.31 24.39
CA SER A 120 9.45 -2.25 23.91
C SER A 120 9.31 -1.31 22.71
N ALA A 121 8.33 -1.60 21.85
CA ALA A 121 7.96 -0.70 20.77
C ALA A 121 7.59 0.67 21.37
N PRO A 122 8.29 1.76 21.00
CA PRO A 122 8.05 3.04 21.65
C PRO A 122 6.63 3.51 21.32
N LYS A 123 5.83 3.82 22.36
CA LYS A 123 4.46 4.37 22.23
C LYS A 123 4.40 5.58 21.26
N ARG A 124 5.51 6.32 21.16
CA ARG A 124 5.72 7.42 20.21
C ARG A 124 5.62 6.98 18.75
N LEU A 125 6.14 5.81 18.39
CA LEU A 125 6.08 5.26 17.03
C LEU A 125 4.64 4.86 16.68
N ILE A 126 3.95 4.17 17.59
CA ILE A 126 2.54 3.78 17.40
C ILE A 126 1.68 5.03 17.18
N ARG A 127 1.82 6.04 18.05
CA ARG A 127 1.08 7.30 17.90
C ARG A 127 1.36 8.00 16.58
N ARG A 128 2.62 8.05 16.13
CA ARG A 128 2.97 8.61 14.81
C ARG A 128 2.33 7.82 13.68
N ALA A 129 2.33 6.50 13.76
CA ALA A 129 1.78 5.63 12.75
C ALA A 129 0.24 5.77 12.65
N VAL A 130 -0.45 5.88 13.80
CA VAL A 130 -1.90 6.16 13.85
C VAL A 130 -2.23 7.52 13.24
N ILE A 131 -1.50 8.58 13.59
CA ILE A 131 -1.71 9.91 13.01
C ILE A 131 -1.51 9.88 11.49
N TYR A 132 -0.46 9.21 11.02
CA TYR A 132 -0.17 9.10 9.59
C TYR A 132 -1.26 8.31 8.85
N PHE A 133 -1.77 7.23 9.46
CA PHE A 133 -2.90 6.47 8.94
C PHE A 133 -4.16 7.34 8.83
N SER A 134 -4.51 8.04 9.90
CA SER A 134 -5.72 8.87 9.92
C SER A 134 -5.66 10.04 8.94
N ILE A 135 -4.51 10.66 8.73
CA ILE A 135 -4.39 11.82 7.83
C ILE A 135 -4.36 11.40 6.36
N ASN A 136 -3.72 10.28 6.01
CA ASN A 136 -3.55 9.89 4.60
C ASN A 136 -4.62 8.91 4.09
N PHE A 137 -4.96 7.90 4.90
CA PHE A 137 -5.85 6.82 4.47
C PHE A 137 -7.32 7.11 4.76
N LEU A 138 -7.64 7.81 5.85
CA LEU A 138 -9.03 8.11 6.17
C LEU A 138 -9.71 9.01 5.11
N PRO A 139 -9.08 10.09 4.61
CA PRO A 139 -9.71 10.94 3.59
C PRO A 139 -9.90 10.20 2.28
N SER A 140 -8.95 9.36 1.89
CA SER A 140 -9.06 8.57 0.66
C SER A 140 -10.19 7.53 0.74
N LEU A 141 -10.40 6.89 1.90
CA LEU A 141 -11.52 5.99 2.13
C LEU A 141 -12.88 6.70 1.99
N LEU A 142 -13.03 7.88 2.59
CA LEU A 142 -14.25 8.68 2.49
C LEU A 142 -14.49 9.16 1.05
N PHE A 143 -13.44 9.60 0.36
CA PHE A 143 -13.51 10.07 -1.01
C PHE A 143 -13.95 8.98 -1.99
N VAL A 144 -13.34 7.79 -1.92
CA VAL A 144 -13.75 6.63 -2.75
C VAL A 144 -15.20 6.24 -2.47
N SER A 145 -15.58 6.22 -1.19
CA SER A 145 -16.97 5.94 -0.79
C SER A 145 -17.96 6.95 -1.36
N PHE A 146 -17.61 8.25 -1.34
CA PHE A 146 -18.43 9.32 -1.87
C PHE A 146 -18.61 9.22 -3.38
N ILE A 147 -17.52 9.01 -4.13
CA ILE A 147 -17.57 8.83 -5.59
C ILE A 147 -18.45 7.64 -5.97
N TYR A 148 -18.28 6.51 -5.29
CA TYR A 148 -19.07 5.31 -5.57
C TYR A 148 -20.57 5.54 -5.36
N CYS A 149 -20.95 6.19 -4.25
CA CYS A 149 -22.35 6.58 -4.01
C CYS A 149 -22.89 7.50 -5.12
N SER A 150 -22.11 8.49 -5.53
CA SER A 150 -22.51 9.43 -6.59
C SER A 150 -22.74 8.74 -7.94
N ILE A 151 -21.85 7.82 -8.33
CA ILE A 151 -22.01 7.03 -9.57
C ILE A 151 -23.26 6.15 -9.49
N LEU A 152 -23.49 5.50 -8.36
CA LEU A 152 -24.65 4.62 -8.17
C LEU A 152 -25.97 5.41 -8.22
N LEU A 153 -26.00 6.59 -7.61
CA LEU A 153 -27.15 7.49 -7.66
C LEU A 153 -27.46 7.93 -9.09
N VAL A 154 -26.44 8.35 -9.86
CA VAL A 154 -26.60 8.70 -11.27
C VAL A 154 -27.12 7.50 -12.08
N TYR A 155 -26.58 6.31 -11.85
CA TYR A 155 -27.04 5.09 -12.49
C TYR A 155 -28.52 4.81 -12.19
N LEU A 156 -28.95 4.94 -10.93
CA LEU A 156 -30.36 4.80 -10.55
C LEU A 156 -31.25 5.89 -11.19
N CYS A 157 -30.77 7.14 -11.28
CA CYS A 157 -31.49 8.20 -11.97
C CYS A 157 -31.69 7.86 -13.45
N VAL A 158 -30.63 7.41 -14.15
CA VAL A 158 -30.71 6.99 -15.55
C VAL A 158 -31.64 5.79 -15.70
N LEU A 159 -31.53 4.78 -14.84
CA LEU A 159 -32.43 3.63 -14.87
C LEU A 159 -33.89 4.06 -14.67
N SER A 160 -34.15 4.97 -13.73
CA SER A 160 -35.49 5.51 -13.47
C SER A 160 -36.09 6.21 -14.69
N THR A 161 -35.29 6.89 -15.55
CA THR A 161 -35.80 7.51 -16.79
C THR A 161 -36.53 6.51 -17.68
N SER A 162 -36.04 5.27 -17.71
CA SER A 162 -36.60 4.20 -18.53
C SER A 162 -37.95 3.69 -17.99
N PHE A 163 -38.21 3.90 -16.69
CA PHE A 163 -39.47 3.51 -16.05
C PHE A 163 -40.49 4.65 -15.98
N VAL A 164 -40.12 5.91 -16.20
CA VAL A 164 -41.06 7.06 -16.22
C VAL A 164 -42.17 6.85 -17.25
N TYR A 165 -41.84 6.26 -18.41
CA TYR A 165 -42.81 5.84 -19.41
C TYR A 165 -42.55 4.39 -19.79
N PHE A 166 -42.85 3.44 -18.90
CA PHE A 166 -42.62 2.00 -19.10
C PHE A 166 -43.10 1.44 -20.46
N ARG A 167 -44.13 2.05 -21.08
CA ARG A 167 -44.67 1.65 -22.40
C ARG A 167 -44.07 2.37 -23.61
N HIS A 168 -43.20 3.36 -23.42
CA HIS A 168 -42.64 4.16 -24.48
C HIS A 168 -41.11 4.24 -24.34
N ASN A 169 -40.38 3.94 -25.40
CA ASN A 169 -38.93 4.10 -25.42
C ASN A 169 -38.55 5.57 -25.16
N CYS A 170 -37.45 5.81 -24.42
CA CYS A 170 -36.96 7.17 -24.09
C CYS A 170 -36.75 8.09 -25.30
N TRP A 171 -36.62 7.51 -26.50
CA TRP A 171 -36.47 8.21 -27.78
C TRP A 171 -37.79 8.80 -28.32
N THR A 172 -38.94 8.35 -27.81
CA THR A 172 -40.27 8.80 -28.26
C THR A 172 -40.93 9.82 -27.34
N LYS A 173 -40.66 9.76 -26.02
CA LYS A 173 -41.12 10.74 -25.04
C LYS A 173 -39.98 11.05 -24.07
N LEU A 174 -39.55 12.31 -24.07
CA LEU A 174 -38.52 12.79 -23.15
C LEU A 174 -39.03 12.72 -21.70
N PRO A 175 -38.23 12.17 -20.75
CA PRO A 175 -38.61 12.02 -19.35
C PRO A 175 -38.77 13.38 -18.62
N PHE A 176 -38.17 14.44 -19.16
CA PHE A 176 -38.19 15.80 -18.63
C PHE A 176 -39.58 16.44 -18.53
N ARG A 177 -40.59 15.86 -19.20
CA ARG A 177 -41.97 16.37 -19.14
C ARG A 177 -42.69 16.02 -17.84
N ASN A 178 -42.19 15.06 -17.07
CA ASN A 178 -42.74 14.72 -15.76
C ASN A 178 -42.10 15.61 -14.66
N SER A 179 -42.81 16.66 -14.25
CA SER A 179 -42.33 17.62 -13.24
C SER A 179 -42.05 16.97 -11.88
N CYS A 180 -42.88 16.01 -11.45
CA CYS A 180 -42.69 15.30 -10.17
C CYS A 180 -41.44 14.40 -10.17
N TRP A 181 -41.13 13.77 -11.30
CA TRP A 181 -39.90 12.97 -11.41
C TRP A 181 -38.66 13.87 -11.44
N MET A 182 -38.74 15.00 -12.14
CA MET A 182 -37.66 16.00 -12.18
C MET A 182 -37.37 16.58 -10.80
N THR A 183 -38.38 17.00 -10.04
CA THR A 183 -38.18 17.53 -8.68
C THR A 183 -37.61 16.47 -7.74
N ALA A 184 -38.05 15.22 -7.84
CA ALA A 184 -37.50 14.11 -7.05
C ALA A 184 -36.01 13.84 -7.38
N VAL A 185 -35.63 13.82 -8.66
CA VAL A 185 -34.23 13.63 -9.07
C VAL A 185 -33.35 14.78 -8.58
N PHE A 186 -33.79 16.04 -8.76
CA PHE A 186 -33.06 17.19 -8.25
C PHE A 186 -32.93 17.19 -6.73
N PHE A 187 -33.97 16.81 -6.01
CA PHE A 187 -33.94 16.68 -4.56
C PHE A 187 -32.93 15.62 -4.10
N VAL A 188 -32.93 14.44 -4.74
CA VAL A 188 -32.00 13.34 -4.40
C VAL A 188 -30.55 13.72 -4.72
N ILE A 189 -30.30 14.43 -5.82
CA ILE A 189 -28.96 14.96 -6.13
C ILE A 189 -28.54 16.04 -5.13
N PHE A 190 -29.46 16.92 -4.73
CA PHE A 190 -29.18 17.97 -3.74
C PHE A 190 -28.81 17.38 -2.38
N VAL A 191 -29.56 16.37 -1.92
CA VAL A 191 -29.29 15.64 -0.66
C VAL A 191 -27.98 14.86 -0.71
N GLN A 192 -27.49 14.45 -1.88
CA GLN A 192 -26.19 13.78 -2.01
C GLN A 192 -25.01 14.76 -1.90
N VAL A 193 -25.21 16.02 -2.29
CA VAL A 193 -24.17 17.06 -2.33
C VAL A 193 -24.05 17.80 -0.99
N TYR A 194 -25.16 17.93 -0.24
CA TYR A 194 -25.25 18.64 1.04
C TYR A 194 -25.24 17.68 2.24
#